data_AF-A0A9P6ZPS7-F1
#
_entry.id   AF-A0A9P6ZPS7-F1
#
_cell.length_a   1.000
_cell.length_b   1.000
_cell.length_c   1.000
_cell.angle_alpha   90.00
_cell.angle_beta   90.00
_cell.angle_gamma   90.00
#
_symmetry.space_group_name_H-M   'P 1'
#
loop_
_entity.id
_entity.type
_entity.pdbx_description
1 polymer ?
#
loop_
_entity_poly.entity_id
_entity_poly.type
_entity_poly.pdbx_seq_one_letter_code
_entity_poly.pdbx_strand_id
1 'polypeptide(L)'
;MGSERLSSTHAADMEVLVRRGMTKGYEVFALLTPPAYAAFVLMRKGKGHFTVNRFLRATWVGGAVGCAGGGALEYIRSSRTSEATVRHRRLQHAYDTASLRADDHSTIGAILFAVLTPAILWKRASTVNLVLGGAGIGSAIGLLTHYGRTVTGDIAPDAQIPEIPIASS
;
A
#
# COMPACT_ATOMS: atom_id res chain seq x y z
N MET A 1 21.72 7.56 -29.70
CA MET A 1 21.74 8.29 -28.42
C MET A 1 20.37 8.77 -27.94
N GLY A 2 19.45 9.24 -28.80
CA GLY A 2 18.11 9.69 -28.36
C GLY A 2 17.16 8.56 -27.91
N SER A 3 17.08 7.47 -28.67
CA SER A 3 16.20 6.31 -28.35
C SER A 3 16.58 5.58 -27.06
N GLU A 4 17.87 5.48 -26.77
CA GLU A 4 18.39 4.83 -25.57
C GLU A 4 18.07 5.65 -24.30
N ARG A 5 18.13 6.98 -24.39
CA ARG A 5 17.70 7.88 -23.31
C ARG A 5 16.19 7.78 -23.06
N LEU A 6 15.37 7.81 -24.11
CA LEU A 6 13.91 7.65 -24.00
C LEU A 6 13.52 6.30 -23.37
N SER A 7 14.18 5.21 -23.75
CA SER A 7 13.96 3.91 -23.12
C SER A 7 14.35 3.91 -21.64
N SER A 8 15.42 4.62 -21.27
CA SER A 8 15.87 4.72 -19.87
C SER A 8 14.94 5.57 -19.00
N THR A 9 14.40 6.67 -19.54
CA THR A 9 13.43 7.53 -18.84
C THR A 9 12.12 6.81 -18.62
N HIS A 10 11.62 6.10 -19.64
CA HIS A 10 10.44 5.26 -19.51
C HIS A 10 10.61 4.17 -18.44
N ALA A 11 11.76 3.49 -18.41
CA ALA A 11 12.04 2.46 -17.41
C ALA A 11 12.08 3.02 -15.98
N ALA A 12 12.68 4.19 -15.79
CA ALA A 12 12.73 4.85 -14.48
C ALA A 12 11.34 5.29 -14.00
N ASP A 13 10.53 5.87 -14.89
CA ASP A 13 9.16 6.28 -14.53
C ASP A 13 8.29 5.05 -14.20
N MET A 14 8.45 3.96 -14.95
CA MET A 14 7.78 2.69 -14.66
C MET A 14 8.20 2.13 -13.29
N GLU A 15 9.49 2.17 -12.93
CA GLU A 15 9.96 1.68 -11.63
C GLU A 15 9.28 2.44 -10.47
N VAL A 16 9.17 3.77 -10.59
CA VAL A 16 8.48 4.60 -9.59
C VAL A 16 7.01 4.20 -9.44
N LEU A 17 6.32 3.99 -10.57
CA LEU A 17 4.93 3.53 -10.55
C LEU A 17 4.80 2.14 -9.93
N VAL A 18 5.67 1.19 -10.29
CA VAL A 18 5.66 -0.17 -9.72
C VAL A 18 5.86 -0.13 -8.21
N ARG A 19 6.83 0.63 -7.71
CA ARG A 19 7.05 0.81 -6.26
C ARG A 19 5.81 1.37 -5.57
N ARG A 20 5.14 2.37 -6.17
CA ARG A 20 3.87 2.89 -5.64
C ARG A 20 2.78 1.83 -5.66
N GLY A 21 2.67 1.06 -6.75
CA GLY A 21 1.73 -0.06 -6.87
C GLY A 21 1.94 -1.10 -5.77
N MET A 22 3.19 -1.41 -5.44
CA MET A 22 3.55 -2.29 -4.32
C MET A 22 3.06 -1.73 -2.98
N THR A 23 3.33 -0.46 -2.68
CA THR A 23 2.87 0.18 -1.44
C THR A 23 1.34 0.15 -1.35
N LYS A 24 0.64 0.61 -2.38
CA LYS A 24 -0.83 0.63 -2.40
C LYS A 24 -1.44 -0.76 -2.30
N GLY A 25 -0.82 -1.74 -2.97
CA GLY A 25 -1.23 -3.13 -2.85
C GLY A 25 -1.08 -3.66 -1.42
N TYR A 26 0.05 -3.36 -0.75
CA TYR A 26 0.24 -3.70 0.66
C TYR A 26 -0.84 -3.07 1.54
N GLU A 27 -1.11 -1.76 1.41
CA GLU A 27 -2.09 -1.05 2.23
C GLU A 27 -3.50 -1.64 2.10
N VAL A 28 -3.94 -1.87 0.86
CA VAL A 28 -5.27 -2.43 0.59
C VAL A 28 -5.40 -3.83 1.18
N PHE A 29 -4.39 -4.69 1.00
CA PHE A 29 -4.45 -6.04 1.56
C PHE A 29 -4.23 -6.07 3.07
N ALA A 30 -3.44 -5.16 3.63
CA ALA A 30 -3.28 -5.00 5.07
C ALA A 30 -4.61 -4.60 5.73
N LEU A 31 -5.43 -3.78 5.04
CA LEU A 31 -6.78 -3.42 5.47
C LEU A 31 -7.79 -4.56 5.30
N LEU A 32 -7.80 -5.24 4.16
CA LEU A 32 -8.83 -6.23 3.82
C LEU A 32 -8.56 -7.62 4.40
N THR A 33 -7.31 -8.04 4.51
CA THR A 33 -6.96 -9.40 4.94
C THR A 33 -7.41 -9.71 6.37
N PRO A 34 -7.22 -8.84 7.39
CA PRO A 34 -7.66 -9.12 8.74
C PRO A 34 -9.18 -9.44 8.85
N PRO A 35 -10.10 -8.59 8.36
CA PRO A 35 -11.54 -8.90 8.43
C PRO A 35 -11.90 -10.08 7.53
N ALA A 36 -11.31 -10.21 6.34
CA ALA A 36 -11.58 -11.35 5.45
C ALA A 36 -11.16 -12.69 6.08
N TYR A 37 -9.98 -12.76 6.67
CA TYR A 37 -9.49 -13.94 7.37
C TYR A 37 -10.35 -14.26 8.60
N ALA A 38 -10.71 -13.25 9.39
CA ALA A 38 -11.57 -13.44 10.56
C ALA A 38 -12.94 -13.99 10.16
N ALA A 39 -13.60 -13.38 9.16
CA ALA A 39 -14.87 -13.86 8.63
C ALA A 39 -14.75 -15.29 8.11
N PHE A 40 -13.73 -15.57 7.29
CA PHE A 40 -13.52 -16.91 6.74
C PHE A 40 -13.35 -17.98 7.83
N VAL A 41 -12.50 -17.74 8.83
CA VAL A 41 -12.26 -18.72 9.90
C VAL A 41 -13.50 -18.90 10.76
N LEU A 42 -14.18 -17.82 11.14
CA LEU A 42 -15.38 -17.89 11.98
C LEU A 42 -16.52 -18.62 11.27
N MET A 43 -16.72 -18.39 9.98
CA MET A 43 -17.78 -19.02 9.19
C MET A 43 -17.47 -20.48 8.83
N ARG A 44 -16.22 -20.82 8.51
CA ARG A 44 -15.87 -22.15 7.98
C ARG A 44 -15.25 -23.10 8.99
N LYS A 45 -14.55 -22.60 10.01
CA LYS A 45 -13.75 -23.41 10.94
C LYS A 45 -14.15 -23.25 12.41
N GLY A 46 -14.96 -22.24 12.72
CA GLY A 46 -15.40 -21.93 14.08
C GLY A 46 -14.32 -21.27 14.94
N LYS A 47 -14.73 -20.86 16.15
CA LYS A 47 -13.91 -20.05 17.08
C LYS A 47 -12.62 -20.74 17.53
N GLY A 48 -12.62 -22.07 17.66
CA GLY A 48 -11.45 -22.84 18.13
C GLY A 48 -10.23 -22.76 17.21
N HIS A 49 -10.42 -22.40 15.94
CA HIS A 49 -9.34 -22.25 14.97
C HIS A 49 -8.79 -20.82 14.86
N PHE A 50 -9.42 -19.86 15.54
CA PHE A 50 -8.99 -18.47 15.55
C PHE A 50 -7.93 -18.26 16.64
N THR A 51 -6.66 -18.15 16.23
CA THR A 51 -5.54 -17.86 17.14
C THR A 51 -4.82 -16.60 16.70
N VAL A 52 -4.26 -15.86 17.68
CA VAL A 52 -3.48 -14.63 17.45
C VAL A 52 -2.37 -14.88 16.42
N ASN A 53 -1.62 -15.99 16.58
CA ASN A 53 -0.53 -16.34 15.68
C ASN A 53 -0.99 -16.54 14.23
N ARG A 54 -2.13 -17.22 14.01
CA ARG A 54 -2.63 -17.43 12.64
C ARG A 54 -3.23 -16.17 12.04
N PHE A 55 -3.92 -15.37 12.85
CA PHE A 55 -4.48 -14.09 12.45
C PHE A 55 -3.37 -13.13 11.99
N LEU A 56 -2.36 -12.90 12.83
CA LEU A 56 -1.24 -12.04 12.50
C LEU A 56 -0.43 -12.54 11.30
N ARG A 57 -0.24 -13.87 11.20
CA ARG A 57 0.39 -14.48 10.02
C ARG A 57 -0.40 -14.20 8.75
N ALA A 58 -1.72 -14.40 8.79
CA ALA A 58 -2.58 -14.13 7.65
C ALA A 58 -2.51 -12.66 7.24
N THR A 59 -2.51 -11.73 8.20
CA THR A 59 -2.40 -10.29 7.94
C THR A 59 -1.12 -9.93 7.16
N TRP A 60 0.06 -10.30 7.65
CA TRP A 60 1.29 -9.89 6.96
C TRP A 60 1.53 -10.66 5.66
N VAL A 61 1.11 -11.92 5.58
CA VAL A 61 1.14 -12.69 4.32
C VAL A 61 0.20 -12.06 3.30
N GLY A 62 -0.99 -11.65 3.71
CA GLY A 62 -1.92 -10.91 2.86
C GLY A 62 -1.33 -9.61 2.36
N GLY A 63 -0.73 -8.81 3.24
CA GLY A 63 0.00 -7.60 2.87
C GLY A 63 1.13 -7.86 1.86
N ALA A 64 1.93 -8.92 2.06
CA ALA A 64 2.99 -9.31 1.13
C ALA A 64 2.45 -9.74 -0.24
N VAL A 65 1.33 -10.48 -0.28
CA VAL A 65 0.62 -10.82 -1.51
C VAL A 65 0.10 -9.56 -2.20
N GLY A 66 -0.47 -8.62 -1.45
CA GLY A 66 -0.89 -7.32 -1.97
C GLY A 66 0.27 -6.53 -2.56
N CYS A 67 1.42 -6.50 -1.90
CA CYS A 67 2.64 -5.86 -2.38
C CYS A 67 3.10 -6.43 -3.73
N ALA A 68 3.26 -7.75 -3.81
CA ALA A 68 3.65 -8.42 -5.05
C ALA A 68 2.60 -8.23 -6.16
N GLY A 69 1.31 -8.36 -5.83
CA GLY A 69 0.21 -8.21 -6.77
C GLY A 69 0.09 -6.78 -7.30
N GLY A 70 0.19 -5.77 -6.43
CA GLY A 70 0.13 -4.36 -6.81
C GLY A 70 1.29 -3.95 -7.72
N GLY A 71 2.51 -4.41 -7.41
CA GLY A 71 3.67 -4.21 -8.28
C GLY A 71 3.52 -4.88 -9.64
N ALA A 72 3.06 -6.14 -9.68
CA ALA A 72 2.85 -6.88 -10.92
C ALA A 72 1.75 -6.24 -11.80
N LEU A 73 0.63 -5.83 -11.20
CA LEU A 73 -0.45 -5.15 -11.92
C LEU A 73 0.02 -3.84 -12.53
N GLU A 74 0.77 -3.04 -11.77
CA GLU A 74 1.27 -1.76 -12.26
C GLU A 74 2.37 -1.93 -13.31
N TYR A 75 3.20 -2.96 -13.21
CA TYR A 75 4.17 -3.34 -14.23
C TYR A 75 3.49 -3.73 -15.55
N ILE A 76 2.48 -4.60 -15.51
CA ILE A 76 1.73 -5.02 -16.70
C ILE A 76 1.02 -3.81 -17.33
N ARG A 77 0.45 -2.93 -16.51
CA ARG A 77 -0.21 -1.71 -16.99
C ARG A 77 0.77 -0.75 -17.65
N SER A 78 1.91 -0.48 -17.00
CA SER A 78 2.91 0.49 -17.48
C SER A 78 3.69 -0.01 -18.70
N SER A 79 4.02 -1.30 -18.76
CA SER A 79 4.72 -1.90 -19.90
C SER A 79 3.94 -1.88 -21.21
N ARG A 80 2.61 -1.71 -21.15
CA ARG A 80 1.71 -1.64 -22.32
C ARG A 80 1.27 -0.23 -22.68
N THR A 81 1.80 0.78 -21.99
CA THR A 81 1.35 2.17 -22.08
C THR A 81 2.44 3.04 -22.72
N SER A 82 2.05 4.16 -23.36
CA SER A 82 3.01 5.10 -23.95
C SER A 82 3.87 5.81 -22.89
N GLU A 83 5.09 6.21 -23.26
CA GLU A 83 6.00 6.93 -22.37
C GLU A 83 5.39 8.24 -21.84
N ALA A 84 4.69 8.99 -22.70
CA ALA A 84 4.00 10.21 -22.31
C ALA A 84 2.95 9.97 -21.22
N THR A 85 2.18 8.88 -21.33
CA THR A 85 1.15 8.53 -20.35
C THR A 85 1.77 8.05 -19.03
N VAL A 86 2.83 7.25 -19.06
CA VAL A 86 3.56 6.79 -17.86
C VAL A 86 4.14 7.99 -17.10
N ARG A 87 4.79 8.91 -17.83
CA ARG A 87 5.34 10.14 -17.26
C ARG A 87 4.25 11.04 -16.67
N HIS A 88 3.14 11.22 -17.38
CA HIS A 88 2.01 12.02 -16.89
C HIS A 88 1.43 11.44 -15.59
N ARG A 89 1.20 10.13 -15.54
CA ARG A 89 0.73 9.45 -14.32
C ARG A 89 1.72 9.60 -13.17
N ARG A 90 3.02 9.44 -13.42
CA ARG A 90 4.05 9.64 -12.40
C ARG A 90 3.95 11.04 -11.80
N LEU A 91 3.79 12.07 -12.62
CA LEU A 91 3.68 13.45 -12.15
C LEU A 91 2.41 13.68 -11.35
N GLN A 92 1.24 13.23 -11.85
CA GLN A 92 0.00 13.28 -11.09
C GLN A 92 0.17 12.65 -9.70
N HIS A 93 0.81 11.48 -9.66
CA HIS A 93 1.09 10.77 -8.42
C HIS A 93 2.08 11.50 -7.50
N ALA A 94 3.10 12.16 -8.06
CA ALA A 94 4.08 12.94 -7.29
C ALA A 94 3.44 14.17 -6.61
N TYR A 95 2.39 14.72 -7.21
CA TYR A 95 1.66 15.88 -6.69
C TYR A 95 0.39 15.49 -5.93
N ASP A 96 0.00 14.23 -5.87
CA ASP A 96 -1.18 13.79 -5.12
C ASP A 96 -0.94 13.82 -3.60
N THR A 97 -1.16 15.00 -3.00
CA THR A 97 -0.96 15.29 -1.57
C THR A 97 -1.86 14.44 -0.68
N ALA A 98 -3.08 14.13 -1.12
CA ALA A 98 -4.01 13.28 -0.39
C ALA A 98 -3.45 11.85 -0.27
N SER A 99 -3.01 11.27 -1.39
CA SER A 99 -2.38 9.95 -1.37
C SER A 99 -1.11 9.92 -0.54
N LEU A 100 -0.26 10.95 -0.62
CA LEU A 100 0.97 11.03 0.18
C LEU A 100 0.66 11.07 1.68
N ARG A 101 -0.31 11.88 2.10
CA ARG A 101 -0.74 11.92 3.51
C ARG A 101 -1.34 10.59 3.96
N ALA A 102 -2.05 9.87 3.09
CA ALA A 102 -2.56 8.54 3.39
C ALA A 102 -1.41 7.54 3.61
N ASP A 103 -0.41 7.55 2.73
CA ASP A 103 0.80 6.72 2.84
C ASP A 103 1.57 7.00 4.14
N ASP A 104 1.67 8.28 4.54
CA ASP A 104 2.32 8.68 5.79
C ASP A 104 1.59 8.13 7.02
N HIS A 105 0.26 8.27 7.09
CA HIS A 105 -0.52 7.75 8.22
C HIS A 105 -0.40 6.23 8.31
N SER A 106 -0.50 5.55 7.16
CA SER A 106 -0.30 4.11 7.03
C SER A 106 1.09 3.68 7.53
N THR A 107 2.14 4.38 7.10
CA THR A 107 3.53 4.08 7.51
C THR A 107 3.75 4.32 9.00
N ILE A 108 3.28 5.44 9.54
CA ILE A 108 3.34 5.75 10.98
C ILE A 108 2.62 4.67 11.78
N GLY A 109 1.40 4.30 11.36
CA GLY A 109 0.63 3.25 11.99
C GLY A 109 1.38 1.91 11.97
N ALA A 110 1.98 1.55 10.82
CA ALA A 110 2.75 0.32 10.68
C ALA A 110 3.92 0.26 11.65
N ILE A 111 4.74 1.32 11.72
CA ILE A 111 5.88 1.39 12.64
C ILE A 111 5.42 1.30 14.10
N LEU A 112 4.37 2.05 14.46
CA LEU A 112 3.82 2.05 15.81
C LEU A 112 3.39 0.63 16.25
N PHE A 113 2.61 -0.05 15.42
CA PHE A 113 2.08 -1.37 15.76
C PHE A 113 3.10 -2.50 15.56
N ALA A 114 4.14 -2.31 14.75
CA ALA A 114 5.27 -3.24 14.68
C ALA A 114 6.00 -3.36 16.03
N VAL A 115 5.96 -2.32 16.85
CA VAL A 115 6.55 -2.28 18.19
C VAL A 115 5.51 -2.60 19.28
N LEU A 116 4.31 -2.02 19.17
CA LEU A 116 3.26 -2.17 20.17
C LEU A 116 2.69 -3.60 20.22
N THR A 117 2.54 -4.25 19.07
CA THR A 117 1.97 -5.61 18.99
C THR A 117 2.84 -6.65 19.72
N PRO A 118 4.17 -6.70 19.50
CA PRO A 118 5.04 -7.54 20.32
C PRO A 118 4.98 -7.20 21.82
N ALA A 119 4.92 -5.92 22.18
CA ALA A 119 4.90 -5.50 23.58
C ALA A 119 3.65 -6.01 24.33
N ILE A 120 2.49 -6.00 23.67
CA ILE A 120 1.22 -6.41 24.27
C ILE A 120 0.98 -7.93 24.16
N LEU A 121 1.26 -8.52 23.00
CA LEU A 121 0.93 -9.90 22.68
C LEU A 121 2.13 -10.85 22.81
N TRP A 122 3.11 -10.48 23.63
CA TRP A 122 4.29 -11.29 23.90
C TRP A 122 3.90 -12.73 24.29
N LYS A 123 4.64 -13.72 23.78
CA LYS A 123 4.36 -15.17 23.90
C LYS A 123 3.04 -15.68 23.29
N ARG A 124 2.18 -14.83 22.68
CA ARG A 124 0.94 -15.29 22.02
C ARG A 124 1.10 -15.62 20.54
N ALA A 125 2.23 -15.24 19.94
CA ALA A 125 2.60 -15.55 18.56
C ALA A 125 4.13 -15.52 18.40
N SER A 126 4.63 -15.98 17.27
CA SER A 126 6.06 -15.84 16.94
C SER A 126 6.43 -14.37 16.75
N THR A 127 7.67 -14.00 17.07
CA THR A 127 8.16 -12.61 16.95
C THR A 127 7.95 -12.04 15.55
N VAL A 128 8.19 -12.85 14.50
CA VAL A 128 7.98 -12.45 13.10
C VAL A 128 6.52 -12.10 12.86
N ASN A 129 5.58 -12.92 13.31
CA ASN A 129 4.15 -12.64 13.16
C ASN A 129 3.71 -11.44 13.99
N LEU A 130 4.27 -11.23 15.18
CA LEU A 130 3.97 -10.07 16.02
C LEU A 130 4.40 -8.77 15.35
N VAL A 131 5.64 -8.71 14.83
CA VAL A 131 6.19 -7.51 14.19
C VAL A 131 5.50 -7.26 12.86
N LEU A 132 5.51 -8.23 11.94
CA LEU A 132 4.96 -8.02 10.59
C LEU A 132 3.44 -7.96 10.58
N GLY A 133 2.77 -8.79 11.37
CA GLY A 133 1.31 -8.76 11.51
C GLY A 133 0.85 -7.49 12.21
N GLY A 134 1.60 -7.03 13.22
CA GLY A 134 1.40 -5.74 13.86
C GLY A 134 1.55 -4.59 12.85
N ALA A 135 2.61 -4.58 12.05
CA ALA A 135 2.82 -3.58 10.99
C ALA A 135 1.65 -3.54 10.00
N GLY A 136 1.11 -4.70 9.60
CA GLY A 136 -0.07 -4.77 8.73
C GLY A 136 -1.32 -4.16 9.37
N ILE A 137 -1.62 -4.52 10.63
CA ILE A 137 -2.76 -3.92 11.36
C ILE A 137 -2.57 -2.41 11.52
N GLY A 138 -1.36 -1.98 11.85
CA GLY A 138 -1.00 -0.57 11.99
C GLY A 138 -1.20 0.22 10.70
N SER A 139 -0.77 -0.32 9.57
CA SER A 139 -0.99 0.28 8.25
C SER A 139 -2.47 0.47 7.96
N ALA A 140 -3.29 -0.56 8.22
CA ALA A 140 -4.74 -0.47 8.06
C ALA A 140 -5.37 0.63 8.95
N ILE A 141 -4.98 0.68 10.24
CA ILE A 141 -5.47 1.69 11.18
C ILE A 141 -5.04 3.09 10.73
N GLY A 142 -3.79 3.25 10.28
CA GLY A 142 -3.27 4.51 9.76
C GLY A 142 -4.09 5.00 8.56
N LEU A 143 -4.36 4.12 7.60
CA LEU A 143 -5.17 4.44 6.43
C LEU A 143 -6.60 4.85 6.81
N LEU A 144 -7.24 4.09 7.71
CA LEU A 144 -8.57 4.43 8.23
C LEU A 144 -8.58 5.75 8.98
N THR A 145 -7.51 6.06 9.72
CA THR A 145 -7.35 7.34 10.43
C THR A 145 -7.27 8.50 9.45
N HIS A 146 -6.51 8.36 8.37
CA HIS A 146 -6.43 9.36 7.31
C HIS A 146 -7.82 9.63 6.70
N TYR A 147 -8.51 8.58 6.25
CA TYR A 147 -9.85 8.74 5.66
C TYR A 147 -10.87 9.30 6.64
N GLY A 148 -10.82 8.88 7.92
CA GLY A 148 -11.63 9.46 8.97
C GLY A 148 -11.41 10.96 9.11
N ARG A 149 -10.14 11.40 9.12
CA ARG A 149 -9.77 12.83 9.19
C ARG A 149 -10.26 13.62 7.98
N THR A 150 -10.12 13.05 6.77
CA THR A 150 -10.63 13.66 5.54
C THR A 150 -12.14 13.84 5.59
N VAL A 151 -12.89 12.85 6.06
CA VAL A 151 -14.35 12.94 6.23
C VAL A 151 -14.74 14.00 7.27
N THR A 152 -13.92 14.20 8.31
CA THR A 152 -14.18 15.21 9.35
C THR A 152 -13.70 16.63 9.00
N GLY A 153 -13.16 16.85 7.80
CA GLY A 153 -12.84 18.19 7.30
C GLY A 153 -11.35 18.55 7.21
N ASP A 154 -10.42 17.63 7.50
CA ASP A 154 -9.00 17.79 7.20
C ASP A 154 -8.72 17.33 5.76
N ILE A 155 -9.09 18.18 4.80
CA ILE A 155 -8.94 17.92 3.37
C ILE A 155 -7.53 18.32 2.94
N ALA A 156 -6.85 17.46 2.19
CA ALA A 156 -5.53 17.77 1.65
C ALA A 156 -5.63 18.90 0.59
N PRO A 157 -4.69 19.86 0.56
CA PRO A 157 -4.70 20.92 -0.44
C PRO A 157 -4.58 20.35 -1.85
N ASP A 158 -5.35 20.90 -2.80
CA ASP A 158 -5.21 20.56 -4.22
C ASP A 158 -3.82 20.94 -4.71
N ALA A 159 -3.14 19.99 -5.32
CA ALA A 159 -1.82 20.24 -5.86
C ALA A 159 -1.90 20.87 -7.24
N GLN A 160 -1.13 21.93 -7.42
CA GLN A 160 -0.91 22.53 -8.73
C GLN A 160 0.04 21.65 -9.53
N ILE A 161 -0.51 20.82 -10.41
CA ILE A 161 0.26 20.01 -11.34
C ILE A 161 0.77 20.97 -12.44
N PRO A 162 2.09 21.09 -12.68
CA PRO A 162 2.59 21.85 -13.81
C PRO A 162 2.02 21.28 -15.12
N GLU A 163 1.32 22.10 -15.92
CA GLU A 163 0.87 21.69 -17.24
C GLU A 163 2.07 21.35 -18.11
N ILE A 164 2.15 20.11 -18.57
CA ILE A 164 3.16 19.70 -19.55
C ILE A 164 2.52 19.81 -20.93
N PRO A 165 3.08 20.62 -21.84
CA PRO A 165 2.62 20.66 -23.22
C PRO A 165 2.72 19.26 -23.82
N ILE A 166 1.58 18.68 -24.16
CA ILE A 166 1.52 17.44 -24.93
C ILE A 166 1.79 17.86 -26.38
N ALA A 167 2.96 17.52 -26.93
CA ALA A 167 3.21 17.74 -28.35
C ALA A 167 2.19 16.91 -29.13
N SER A 168 1.23 17.58 -29.77
CA SER A 168 0.30 16.98 -30.72
C SER A 168 1.10 16.46 -31.90
N SER A 169 1.18 15.14 -32.04
CA SER A 169 1.65 14.45 -33.25
C SER A 169 0.63 14.57 -34.36
#